data_AF-A0AA38GW57-F1
#
_entry.id   AF-A0AA38GW57-F1
#
_cell.length_a   1.000
_cell.length_b   1.000
_cell.length_c   1.000
_cell.angle_alpha   90.00
_cell.angle_beta   90.00
_cell.angle_gamma   90.00
#
_symmetry.space_group_name_H-M   'P 1'
#
loop_
_entity.id
_entity.type
_entity.pdbx_description
1 polymer ?
#
loop_
_entity_poly.entity_id
_entity_poly.type
_entity_poly.pdbx_seq_one_letter_code
_entity_poly.pdbx_strand_id
1 'polypeptide(L)'
;MKKQFTRQRGTSQQEKGWGTLSRLQTTGVRAASRWVNNNRAYDYHQGKEVIAMKKLEDITSLLRLPVERVCEVKYMVEKLSQGRWGAGRWFDILIGACIYVIVRQSHLPLTIIEIAVIINCDVSELGRMYNRVLKYLDIKLPDVDLFIFLERAITSFPLFSDIGLEKTNKMMKHGRFLLQCAFQWFLTTGRHPLPIVAAILAFIAEVDEVNVGLEDISKELNVPMHTCKLRYKELQESLVRVGQSLPWGKDITIKTVIRHGSFLLQYLEIKENSKSKGNKSVAKDKEIPKDRIGTDKAVLLPFEVGTSPTLPCKASMYSTIEENSRLAMEKDNSRMHVGITGELSNGCAAFTTILTYW
;
A
#
# COMPACT_ATOMS: atom_id res chain seq x y z
N MET A 1 14.79 -69.83 -61.57
CA MET A 1 15.97 -70.70 -61.77
C MET A 1 17.20 -70.02 -61.18
N LYS A 2 17.95 -70.77 -60.37
CA LYS A 2 19.16 -70.37 -59.63
C LYS A 2 20.34 -70.18 -60.59
N LYS A 3 21.16 -69.15 -60.38
CA LYS A 3 22.62 -69.10 -60.62
C LYS A 3 23.18 -68.09 -59.61
N GLN A 4 23.70 -68.48 -58.44
CA GLN A 4 24.97 -69.15 -58.13
C GLN A 4 26.23 -68.46 -58.67
N PHE A 5 27.20 -68.34 -57.74
CA PHE A 5 28.66 -68.21 -57.90
C PHE A 5 29.19 -66.80 -58.26
N THR A 6 30.19 -66.21 -57.61
CA THR A 6 31.20 -66.77 -56.69
C THR A 6 31.84 -65.71 -55.81
N ARG A 7 32.17 -66.13 -54.58
CA ARG A 7 32.98 -65.45 -53.58
C ARG A 7 34.46 -65.61 -53.93
N GLN A 8 35.19 -64.52 -54.12
CA GLN A 8 36.66 -64.53 -54.01
C GLN A 8 37.10 -63.80 -52.75
N ARG A 9 37.92 -64.51 -51.96
CA ARG A 9 38.65 -64.01 -50.80
C ARG A 9 39.91 -63.31 -51.32
N GLY A 10 39.98 -62.00 -51.14
CA GLY A 10 41.24 -61.25 -51.15
C GLY A 10 41.66 -60.99 -49.71
N THR A 11 42.69 -61.70 -49.25
CA THR A 11 43.43 -61.39 -48.04
C THR A 11 44.46 -60.31 -48.38
N SER A 12 44.31 -59.13 -47.82
CA SER A 12 45.43 -58.21 -47.64
C SER A 12 45.32 -57.59 -46.26
N GLN A 13 46.38 -57.78 -45.50
CA GLN A 13 46.60 -57.27 -44.16
C GLN A 13 46.32 -55.76 -44.15
N GLN A 14 45.35 -55.33 -43.34
CA GLN A 14 45.27 -53.94 -42.89
C GLN A 14 45.54 -53.91 -41.39
N GLU A 15 46.45 -53.00 -41.08
CA GLU A 15 47.13 -52.82 -39.82
C GLU A 15 46.14 -52.58 -38.67
N LYS A 16 46.42 -53.26 -37.55
CA LYS A 16 45.89 -52.91 -36.25
C LYS A 16 46.50 -51.58 -35.85
N GLY A 17 45.73 -50.50 -35.87
CA GLY A 17 46.17 -49.19 -35.42
C GLY A 17 45.01 -48.31 -34.97
N TRP A 18 44.95 -48.03 -33.67
CA TRP A 18 44.21 -46.93 -33.04
C TRP A 18 42.70 -47.10 -32.82
N GLY A 19 42.30 -48.22 -32.22
CA GLY A 19 41.18 -48.19 -31.29
C GLY A 19 41.65 -47.74 -29.92
N THR A 20 41.51 -46.44 -29.58
CA THR A 20 41.30 -45.85 -28.23
C THR A 20 41.78 -44.38 -28.18
N LEU A 21 41.10 -43.43 -28.85
CA LEU A 21 41.37 -41.99 -28.60
C LEU A 21 40.18 -41.07 -28.91
N SER A 22 38.94 -41.52 -28.67
CA SER A 22 37.73 -40.70 -28.91
C SER A 22 36.85 -40.54 -27.66
N ARG A 23 37.36 -40.82 -26.46
CA ARG A 23 36.59 -40.70 -25.21
C ARG A 23 37.08 -39.58 -24.26
N LEU A 24 38.14 -38.86 -24.62
CA LEU A 24 38.72 -37.78 -23.79
C LEU A 24 38.48 -36.35 -24.34
N GLN A 25 37.92 -36.19 -25.54
CA GLN A 25 37.59 -34.86 -26.09
C GLN A 25 36.12 -34.45 -25.90
N THR A 26 35.24 -35.36 -25.49
CA THR A 26 33.81 -35.04 -25.24
C THR A 26 33.53 -34.55 -23.81
N THR A 27 34.50 -34.57 -22.89
CA THR A 27 34.37 -34.03 -21.53
C THR A 27 34.57 -32.52 -21.50
N GLY A 28 35.57 -32.00 -22.23
CA GLY A 28 35.84 -30.57 -22.38
C GLY A 28 34.72 -29.83 -23.10
N VAL A 29 34.19 -30.41 -24.18
CA VAL A 29 33.05 -29.82 -24.92
C VAL A 29 31.77 -29.84 -24.07
N ARG A 30 31.48 -30.91 -23.33
CA ARG A 30 30.32 -30.96 -22.42
C ARG A 30 30.46 -30.01 -21.24
N ALA A 31 31.67 -29.83 -20.71
CA ALA A 31 31.95 -28.84 -19.68
C ALA A 31 31.77 -27.41 -20.24
N ALA A 32 32.35 -27.11 -21.41
CA ALA A 32 32.20 -25.82 -22.07
C ALA A 32 30.73 -25.50 -22.42
N SER A 33 29.97 -26.45 -22.95
CA SER A 33 28.53 -26.28 -23.20
C SER A 33 27.73 -26.08 -21.90
N ARG A 34 28.10 -26.76 -20.81
CA ARG A 34 27.48 -26.57 -19.49
C ARG A 34 27.81 -25.19 -18.92
N TRP A 35 29.04 -24.70 -19.08
CA TRP A 35 29.45 -23.35 -18.71
C TRP A 35 28.75 -22.28 -19.54
N VAL A 36 28.66 -22.44 -20.87
CA VAL A 36 27.93 -21.52 -21.76
C VAL A 36 26.43 -21.49 -21.45
N ASN A 37 25.81 -22.65 -21.16
CA ASN A 37 24.41 -22.68 -20.72
C ASN A 37 24.22 -22.06 -19.33
N ASN A 38 25.16 -22.23 -18.41
CA ASN A 38 25.10 -21.61 -17.10
C ASN A 38 25.19 -20.08 -17.22
N ASN A 39 26.15 -19.55 -18.00
CA ASN A 39 26.26 -18.11 -18.27
C ASN A 39 25.00 -17.56 -18.95
N ARG A 40 24.41 -18.30 -19.91
CA ARG A 40 23.13 -17.90 -20.53
C ARG A 40 21.96 -17.90 -19.55
N ALA A 41 21.95 -18.82 -18.58
CA ALA A 41 20.93 -18.85 -17.54
C ALA A 41 21.10 -17.66 -16.57
N TYR A 42 22.32 -17.34 -16.16
CA TYR A 42 22.61 -16.15 -15.34
C TYR A 42 22.19 -14.86 -16.06
N ASP A 43 22.54 -14.71 -17.33
CA ASP A 43 22.18 -13.55 -18.16
C ASP A 43 20.64 -13.43 -18.32
N TYR A 44 19.93 -14.55 -18.48
CA TYR A 44 18.47 -14.58 -18.54
C TYR A 44 17.79 -14.19 -17.22
N HIS A 45 18.33 -14.63 -16.08
CA HIS A 45 17.81 -14.26 -14.76
C HIS A 45 18.04 -12.77 -14.45
N GLN A 46 19.23 -12.26 -14.76
CA GLN A 46 19.54 -10.84 -14.59
C GLN A 46 18.74 -9.94 -15.53
N GLY A 47 18.51 -10.34 -16.78
CA GLY A 47 17.65 -9.58 -17.70
C GLY A 47 16.22 -9.41 -17.18
N LYS A 48 15.64 -10.44 -16.56
CA LYS A 48 14.30 -10.35 -15.97
C LYS A 48 14.23 -9.44 -14.76
N GLU A 49 15.27 -9.47 -13.92
CA GLU A 49 15.40 -8.58 -12.76
C GLU A 49 15.41 -7.11 -13.19
N VAL A 50 16.24 -6.78 -14.17
CA VAL A 50 16.34 -5.41 -14.71
C VAL A 50 14.98 -4.94 -15.27
N ILE A 51 14.27 -5.80 -16.01
CA ILE A 51 12.93 -5.50 -16.53
C ILE A 51 11.93 -5.27 -15.39
N ALA A 52 11.95 -6.12 -14.36
CA ALA A 52 11.09 -6.01 -13.20
C ALA A 52 11.35 -4.71 -12.41
N MET A 53 12.61 -4.36 -12.18
CA MET A 53 13.00 -3.13 -11.49
C MET A 53 12.59 -1.89 -12.27
N LYS A 54 12.77 -1.91 -13.59
CA LYS A 54 12.31 -0.82 -14.45
C LYS A 54 10.80 -0.62 -14.36
N LYS A 55 10.01 -1.70 -14.40
CA LYS A 55 8.55 -1.62 -14.21
C LYS A 55 8.17 -1.03 -12.86
N LEU A 56 8.88 -1.40 -11.79
CA LEU A 56 8.65 -0.85 -10.47
C LEU A 56 8.98 0.65 -10.42
N GLU A 57 10.07 1.08 -11.04
CA GLU A 57 10.41 2.49 -11.19
C GLU A 57 9.35 3.25 -12.00
N ASP A 58 8.86 2.67 -13.09
CA ASP A 58 7.78 3.25 -13.89
C ASP A 58 6.51 3.44 -13.03
N ILE A 59 6.05 2.41 -12.32
CA ILE A 59 4.84 2.49 -11.47
C ILE A 59 5.02 3.49 -10.32
N THR A 60 6.16 3.47 -9.64
CA THR A 60 6.43 4.36 -8.51
C THR A 60 6.57 5.82 -8.95
N SER A 61 7.11 6.07 -10.15
CA SER A 61 7.16 7.41 -10.75
C SER A 61 5.76 7.95 -11.09
N LEU A 62 4.86 7.10 -11.61
CA LEU A 62 3.46 7.45 -11.88
C LEU A 62 2.71 7.82 -10.59
N LEU A 63 2.96 7.11 -9.50
CA LEU A 63 2.39 7.37 -8.18
C LEU A 63 3.03 8.57 -7.45
N ARG A 64 4.12 9.14 -7.99
CA ARG A 64 4.90 10.24 -7.37
C ARG A 64 5.33 9.94 -5.92
N LEU A 65 5.75 8.70 -5.67
CA LEU A 65 6.24 8.31 -4.35
C LEU A 65 7.61 8.96 -4.07
N PRO A 66 7.88 9.37 -2.81
CA PRO A 66 9.19 9.88 -2.44
C PRO A 66 10.25 8.78 -2.54
N VAL A 67 11.48 9.16 -2.93
CA VAL A 67 12.59 8.23 -3.26
C VAL A 67 12.88 7.24 -2.12
N GLU A 68 12.81 7.70 -0.87
CA GLU A 68 12.99 6.86 0.32
C GLU A 68 12.04 5.65 0.33
N ARG A 69 10.77 5.88 -0.04
CA ARG A 69 9.73 4.84 -0.07
C ARG A 69 9.90 3.92 -1.25
N VAL A 70 10.44 4.41 -2.37
CA VAL A 70 10.75 3.58 -3.53
C VAL A 70 11.81 2.53 -3.16
N CYS A 71 12.83 2.89 -2.39
CA CYS A 71 13.83 1.95 -1.90
C CYS A 71 13.22 0.87 -0.98
N GLU A 72 12.30 1.26 -0.08
CA GLU A 72 11.58 0.31 0.79
C GLU A 72 10.75 -0.69 -0.03
N VAL A 73 10.06 -0.22 -1.08
CA VAL A 73 9.28 -1.09 -1.99
C VAL A 73 10.21 -2.05 -2.73
N LYS A 74 11.34 -1.58 -3.27
CA LYS A 74 12.33 -2.43 -3.96
C LYS A 74 12.80 -3.57 -3.06
N TYR A 75 13.23 -3.23 -1.85
CA TYR A 75 13.67 -4.21 -0.85
C TYR A 75 12.58 -5.24 -0.52
N MET A 76 11.33 -4.79 -0.36
CA MET A 76 10.20 -5.68 -0.08
C MET A 76 9.93 -6.66 -1.24
N VAL A 77 9.97 -6.18 -2.48
CA VAL A 77 9.77 -7.00 -3.67
C VAL A 77 10.87 -8.04 -3.83
N GLU A 78 12.14 -7.66 -3.62
CA GLU A 78 13.29 -8.59 -3.63
C GLU A 78 13.14 -9.69 -2.56
N LYS A 79 12.75 -9.28 -1.34
CA LYS A 79 12.53 -10.21 -0.23
C LYS A 79 11.41 -11.22 -0.53
N LEU A 80 10.35 -10.79 -1.21
CA LEU A 80 9.23 -11.65 -1.59
C LEU A 80 9.54 -12.53 -2.81
N SER A 81 10.34 -12.02 -3.75
CA SER A 81 10.70 -12.75 -4.96
C SER A 81 11.75 -13.83 -4.71
N GLN A 82 12.57 -13.72 -3.66
CA GLN A 82 13.68 -14.64 -3.36
C GLN A 82 14.59 -14.87 -4.58
N GLY A 83 14.80 -13.83 -5.40
CA GLY A 83 15.56 -13.89 -6.65
C GLY A 83 14.81 -14.54 -7.84
N ARG A 84 13.51 -14.80 -7.72
CA ARG A 84 12.65 -15.31 -8.80
C ARG A 84 11.81 -14.19 -9.38
N TRP A 85 12.29 -13.65 -10.50
CA TRP A 85 11.62 -12.58 -11.22
C TRP A 85 10.61 -13.15 -12.23
N GLY A 86 9.34 -12.77 -12.06
CA GLY A 86 8.25 -13.12 -12.96
C GLY A 86 8.08 -12.09 -14.08
N ALA A 87 7.68 -12.53 -15.26
CA ALA A 87 7.35 -11.65 -16.39
C ALA A 87 5.85 -11.51 -16.66
N GLY A 88 4.99 -12.10 -15.81
CA GLY A 88 3.54 -12.12 -15.99
C GLY A 88 2.81 -11.02 -15.22
N ARG A 89 1.51 -10.83 -15.53
CA ARG A 89 0.61 -9.85 -14.88
C ARG A 89 0.58 -9.98 -13.35
N TRP A 90 0.71 -11.19 -12.83
CA TRP A 90 0.77 -11.46 -11.38
C TRP A 90 1.92 -10.71 -10.68
N PHE A 91 3.03 -10.46 -11.39
CA PHE A 91 4.18 -9.75 -10.83
C PHE A 91 3.90 -8.25 -10.71
N ASP A 92 3.20 -7.67 -11.68
CA ASP A 92 2.77 -6.26 -11.61
C ASP A 92 1.79 -6.06 -10.43
N ILE A 93 0.91 -7.03 -10.19
CA ILE A 93 -0.01 -7.04 -9.03
C ILE A 93 0.76 -7.21 -7.71
N LEU A 94 1.83 -8.01 -7.69
CA LEU A 94 2.72 -8.13 -6.53
C LEU A 94 3.39 -6.78 -6.21
N ILE A 95 3.93 -6.09 -7.21
CA ILE A 95 4.51 -4.75 -7.04
C ILE A 95 3.47 -3.81 -6.42
N GLY A 96 2.25 -3.78 -6.96
CA GLY A 96 1.16 -2.97 -6.42
C GLY A 96 0.81 -3.26 -4.97
N ALA A 97 0.76 -4.54 -4.61
CA ALA A 97 0.51 -4.98 -3.25
C ALA A 97 1.62 -4.49 -2.30
N CYS A 98 2.88 -4.63 -2.69
CA CYS A 98 4.03 -4.14 -1.91
C CYS A 98 3.99 -2.61 -1.74
N ILE A 99 3.71 -1.88 -2.82
CA ILE A 99 3.53 -0.43 -2.76
C ILE A 99 2.44 -0.06 -1.76
N TYR A 100 1.29 -0.75 -1.81
CA TYR A 100 0.20 -0.47 -0.89
C TYR A 100 0.59 -0.75 0.57
N VAL A 101 1.35 -1.81 0.85
CA VAL A 101 1.88 -2.06 2.21
C VAL A 101 2.76 -0.90 2.68
N ILE A 102 3.71 -0.43 1.87
CA ILE A 102 4.60 0.68 2.24
C ILE A 102 3.82 2.00 2.43
N VAL A 103 2.86 2.27 1.55
CA VAL A 103 1.94 3.41 1.67
C VAL A 103 1.22 3.40 3.02
N ARG A 104 0.72 2.24 3.43
CA ARG A 104 0.02 2.05 4.71
C ARG A 104 0.96 2.24 5.90
N GLN A 105 2.18 1.72 5.84
CA GLN A 105 3.19 1.92 6.89
C GLN A 105 3.59 3.38 7.05
N SER A 106 3.59 4.12 5.95
CA SER A 106 4.06 5.50 5.89
C SER A 106 2.95 6.54 6.07
N HIS A 107 1.71 6.11 6.34
CA HIS A 107 0.54 6.98 6.42
C HIS A 107 0.35 7.86 5.17
N LEU A 108 0.74 7.36 4.00
CA LEU A 108 0.57 8.11 2.76
C LEU A 108 -0.90 8.09 2.34
N PRO A 109 -1.43 9.22 1.84
CA PRO A 109 -2.82 9.32 1.45
C PRO A 109 -3.11 8.64 0.11
N LEU A 110 -2.62 7.43 -0.17
CA LEU A 110 -2.91 6.70 -1.42
C LEU A 110 -3.93 5.60 -1.18
N THR A 111 -4.88 5.48 -2.11
CA THR A 111 -5.94 4.46 -2.06
C THR A 111 -5.55 3.23 -2.86
N ILE A 112 -6.07 2.06 -2.47
CA ILE A 112 -5.89 0.83 -3.25
C ILE A 112 -6.49 0.95 -4.67
N ILE A 113 -7.52 1.77 -4.84
CA ILE A 113 -8.19 2.00 -6.12
C ILE A 113 -7.25 2.74 -7.08
N GLU A 114 -6.57 3.79 -6.64
CA GLU A 114 -5.59 4.52 -7.46
C GLU A 114 -4.45 3.61 -7.94
N ILE A 115 -3.93 2.77 -7.05
CA ILE A 115 -2.89 1.80 -7.39
C ILE A 115 -3.42 0.78 -8.40
N ALA A 116 -4.66 0.30 -8.21
CA ALA A 116 -5.29 -0.65 -9.11
C ALA A 116 -5.47 -0.09 -10.53
N VAL A 117 -5.84 1.20 -10.65
CA VAL A 117 -5.98 1.91 -11.93
C VAL A 117 -4.63 1.99 -12.66
N ILE A 118 -3.55 2.34 -11.95
CA ILE A 118 -2.21 2.46 -12.56
C ILE A 118 -1.69 1.11 -13.06
N ILE A 119 -1.94 0.04 -12.31
CA ILE A 119 -1.50 -1.32 -12.65
C ILE A 119 -2.46 -2.01 -13.64
N ASN A 120 -3.62 -1.40 -13.89
CA ASN A 120 -4.69 -1.96 -14.71
C ASN A 120 -5.12 -3.37 -14.22
N CYS A 121 -5.41 -3.45 -12.93
CA CYS A 121 -5.88 -4.67 -12.26
C CYS A 121 -7.18 -4.44 -11.49
N ASP A 122 -7.89 -5.52 -11.21
CA ASP A 122 -9.11 -5.43 -10.42
C ASP A 122 -8.78 -5.16 -8.96
N VAL A 123 -9.54 -4.26 -8.31
CA VAL A 123 -9.32 -3.92 -6.88
C VAL A 123 -9.39 -5.16 -5.98
N SER A 124 -10.25 -6.13 -6.34
CA SER A 124 -10.39 -7.39 -5.60
C SER A 124 -9.16 -8.30 -5.74
N GLU A 125 -8.52 -8.28 -6.90
CA GLU A 125 -7.32 -9.06 -7.22
C GLU A 125 -6.11 -8.50 -6.48
N LEU A 126 -5.95 -7.18 -6.51
CA LEU A 126 -4.94 -6.47 -5.74
C LEU A 126 -5.11 -6.67 -4.24
N GLY A 127 -6.35 -6.60 -3.73
CA GLY A 127 -6.67 -6.84 -2.32
C GLY A 127 -6.36 -8.28 -1.86
N ARG A 128 -6.59 -9.28 -2.72
CA ARG A 128 -6.19 -10.68 -2.44
C ARG A 128 -4.68 -10.80 -2.34
N MET A 129 -3.94 -10.19 -3.27
CA MET A 129 -2.47 -10.23 -3.24
C MET A 129 -1.91 -9.51 -2.01
N TYR A 130 -2.43 -8.32 -1.68
CA TYR A 130 -2.08 -7.58 -0.47
C TYR A 130 -2.26 -8.43 0.80
N ASN A 131 -3.39 -9.12 0.95
CA ASN A 131 -3.61 -10.00 2.09
C ASN A 131 -2.65 -11.20 2.12
N ARG A 132 -2.24 -11.73 0.97
CA ARG A 132 -1.21 -12.80 0.90
C ARG A 132 0.15 -12.26 1.36
N VAL A 133 0.54 -11.08 0.89
CA VAL A 133 1.80 -10.43 1.28
C VAL A 133 1.84 -10.16 2.78
N LEU A 134 0.75 -9.63 3.35
CA LEU A 134 0.67 -9.40 4.80
C LEU A 134 0.82 -10.67 5.62
N LYS A 135 0.12 -11.74 5.23
CA LYS A 135 0.22 -13.04 5.92
C LYS A 135 1.61 -13.64 5.82
N TYR A 136 2.30 -13.45 4.69
CA TYR A 136 3.64 -13.97 4.49
C TYR A 136 4.70 -13.21 5.29
N LEU A 137 4.57 -11.88 5.38
CA LEU A 137 5.53 -11.03 6.10
C LEU A 137 5.20 -10.87 7.60
N ASP A 138 4.02 -11.33 8.03
CA ASP A 138 3.47 -11.17 9.39
C ASP A 138 3.53 -9.72 9.91
N ILE A 139 3.17 -8.78 9.04
CA ILE A 139 3.19 -7.34 9.34
C ILE A 139 1.82 -6.90 9.85
N LYS A 140 1.82 -6.20 10.99
CA LYS A 140 0.64 -5.46 11.47
C LYS A 140 0.70 -4.04 10.94
N LEU A 141 -0.34 -3.63 10.22
CA LEU A 141 -0.45 -2.30 9.64
C LEU A 141 -1.35 -1.38 10.48
N PRO A 142 -1.08 -0.06 10.48
CA PRO A 142 -1.96 0.91 11.11
C PRO A 142 -3.29 1.05 10.35
N ASP A 143 -4.25 1.70 10.99
CA ASP A 143 -5.56 2.02 10.41
C ASP A 143 -5.49 3.13 9.34
N VAL A 144 -6.59 3.32 8.60
CA VAL A 144 -6.67 4.34 7.55
C VAL A 144 -6.88 5.71 8.18
N ASP A 145 -5.95 6.64 8.00
CA ASP A 145 -6.12 8.02 8.49
C ASP A 145 -6.92 8.89 7.50
N LEU A 146 -8.22 9.05 7.77
CA LEU A 146 -9.12 9.85 6.91
C LEU A 146 -8.72 11.32 6.84
N PHE A 147 -8.08 11.86 7.88
CA PHE A 147 -7.61 13.24 7.90
C PHE A 147 -6.62 13.49 6.77
N ILE A 148 -5.65 12.60 6.56
CA ILE A 148 -4.64 12.75 5.51
C ILE A 148 -5.28 12.67 4.13
N PHE A 149 -6.30 11.83 3.94
CA PHE A 149 -7.07 11.78 2.69
C PHE A 149 -7.84 13.06 2.41
N LEU A 150 -8.45 13.65 3.44
CA LEU A 150 -9.15 14.93 3.32
C LEU A 150 -8.18 16.06 2.95
N GLU A 151 -7.03 16.10 3.61
CA GLU A 151 -5.98 17.11 3.35
C GLU A 151 -5.42 16.99 1.94
N ARG A 152 -5.16 15.76 1.48
CA ARG A 152 -4.77 15.48 0.10
C ARG A 152 -5.85 15.95 -0.86
N ALA A 153 -7.13 15.62 -0.62
CA ALA A 153 -8.21 15.99 -1.52
C ALA A 153 -8.32 17.51 -1.71
N ILE A 154 -8.20 18.29 -0.62
CA ILE A 154 -8.26 19.75 -0.69
C ILE A 154 -7.03 20.34 -1.38
N THR A 155 -5.85 19.77 -1.17
CA THR A 155 -4.58 20.33 -1.69
C THR A 155 -4.27 19.89 -3.12
N SER A 156 -4.62 18.65 -3.48
CA SER A 156 -4.19 18.01 -4.73
C SER A 156 -5.23 18.06 -5.85
N PHE A 157 -6.51 18.23 -5.53
CA PHE A 157 -7.54 18.20 -6.58
C PHE A 157 -7.56 19.52 -7.36
N PRO A 158 -7.63 19.44 -8.70
CA PRO A 158 -7.69 20.62 -9.57
C PRO A 158 -8.94 21.46 -9.31
N LEU A 159 -9.99 20.86 -8.75
CA LEU A 159 -11.24 21.52 -8.35
C LEU A 159 -11.02 22.65 -7.32
N PHE A 160 -9.93 22.60 -6.55
CA PHE A 160 -9.62 23.57 -5.50
C PHE A 160 -8.36 24.40 -5.80
N SER A 161 -7.75 24.26 -6.98
CA SER A 161 -6.49 24.97 -7.33
C SER A 161 -6.67 26.48 -7.43
N ASP A 162 -7.84 26.92 -7.89
CA ASP A 162 -8.12 28.34 -8.16
C ASP A 162 -8.61 29.10 -6.92
N ILE A 163 -8.63 28.43 -5.77
CA ILE A 163 -9.15 28.95 -4.52
C ILE A 163 -8.02 29.63 -3.73
N GLY A 164 -8.26 30.85 -3.27
CA GLY A 164 -7.30 31.58 -2.45
C GLY A 164 -6.92 30.83 -1.17
N LEU A 165 -5.65 30.95 -0.76
CA LEU A 165 -5.07 30.25 0.40
C LEU A 165 -5.92 30.35 1.68
N GLU A 166 -6.53 31.52 1.95
CA GLU A 166 -7.37 31.72 3.12
C GLU A 166 -8.62 30.83 3.12
N LYS A 167 -9.28 30.69 1.97
CA LYS A 167 -10.45 29.83 1.82
C LYS A 167 -10.04 28.36 1.96
N THR A 168 -8.93 27.94 1.35
CA THR A 168 -8.40 26.58 1.50
C THR A 168 -8.13 26.24 2.97
N ASN A 169 -7.51 27.15 3.72
CA ASN A 169 -7.27 26.97 5.15
C ASN A 169 -8.58 26.90 5.98
N LYS A 170 -9.59 27.69 5.61
CA LYS A 170 -10.92 27.64 6.24
C LYS A 170 -11.62 26.30 5.97
N MET A 171 -11.61 25.85 4.72
CA MET A 171 -12.15 24.55 4.31
C MET A 171 -11.46 23.39 5.04
N MET A 172 -10.14 23.44 5.20
CA MET A 172 -9.37 22.42 5.93
C MET A 172 -9.78 22.35 7.40
N LYS A 173 -9.99 23.50 8.06
CA LYS A 173 -10.47 23.55 9.45
C LYS A 173 -11.87 22.98 9.58
N HIS A 174 -12.81 23.44 8.74
CA HIS A 174 -14.17 22.93 8.69
C HIS A 174 -14.20 21.42 8.40
N GLY A 175 -13.33 20.96 7.52
CA GLY A 175 -13.16 19.56 7.13
C GLY A 175 -12.72 18.66 8.27
N ARG A 176 -11.62 19.02 8.94
CA ARG A 176 -11.14 18.26 10.09
C ARG A 176 -12.21 18.21 11.19
N PHE A 177 -12.87 19.34 11.46
CA PHE A 177 -13.93 19.42 12.46
C PHE A 177 -15.12 18.52 12.11
N LEU A 178 -15.64 18.61 10.88
CA LEU A 178 -16.80 17.82 10.47
C LEU A 178 -16.49 16.33 10.40
N LEU A 179 -15.26 15.96 10.03
CA LEU A 179 -14.79 14.59 10.06
C LEU A 179 -14.71 14.04 11.50
N GLN A 180 -14.25 14.85 12.45
CA GLN A 180 -14.29 14.51 13.88
C GLN A 180 -15.72 14.30 14.37
N CYS A 181 -16.66 15.18 14.00
CA CYS A 181 -18.08 14.99 14.31
C CYS A 181 -18.64 13.71 13.67
N ALA A 182 -18.24 13.38 12.43
CA ALA A 182 -18.70 12.17 11.74
C ALA A 182 -18.26 10.88 12.47
N PHE A 183 -17.07 10.88 13.10
CA PHE A 183 -16.66 9.80 13.99
C PHE A 183 -17.53 9.72 15.24
N GLN A 184 -17.82 10.85 15.89
CA GLN A 184 -18.68 10.89 17.07
C GLN A 184 -20.13 10.44 16.79
N TRP A 185 -20.63 10.70 15.58
CA TRP A 185 -21.96 10.28 15.13
C TRP A 185 -21.99 8.87 14.53
N PHE A 186 -20.87 8.13 14.59
CA PHE A 186 -20.73 6.78 14.06
C PHE A 186 -21.04 6.65 12.55
N LEU A 187 -20.88 7.73 11.77
CA LEU A 187 -21.16 7.70 10.33
C LEU A 187 -20.14 6.84 9.56
N THR A 188 -18.94 6.68 10.10
CA THR A 188 -17.80 5.96 9.52
C THR A 188 -17.71 4.50 9.94
N THR A 189 -18.39 4.09 11.02
CA THR A 189 -18.22 2.76 11.62
C THR A 189 -18.77 1.66 10.71
N GLY A 190 -17.96 0.64 10.43
CA GLY A 190 -18.33 -0.50 9.58
C GLY A 190 -18.57 -0.15 8.11
N ARG A 191 -18.13 1.03 7.66
CA ARG A 191 -18.44 1.59 6.34
C ARG A 191 -17.14 1.99 5.64
N HIS A 192 -17.15 2.01 4.30
CA HIS A 192 -15.99 2.49 3.56
C HIS A 192 -15.77 3.99 3.83
N PRO A 193 -14.56 4.43 4.23
CA PRO A 193 -14.32 5.79 4.69
C PRO A 193 -14.30 6.83 3.57
N LEU A 194 -13.85 6.46 2.36
CA LEU A 194 -13.62 7.39 1.26
C LEU A 194 -14.90 8.13 0.77
N PRO A 195 -16.08 7.47 0.60
CA PRO A 195 -17.33 8.17 0.29
C PRO A 195 -17.77 9.19 1.36
N ILE A 196 -17.36 9.00 2.62
CA ILE A 196 -17.68 9.94 3.70
C ILE A 196 -16.81 11.19 3.56
N VAL A 197 -15.53 11.02 3.25
CA VAL A 197 -14.63 12.13 2.91
C VAL A 197 -15.19 12.92 1.72
N ALA A 198 -15.67 12.23 0.67
CA ALA A 198 -16.32 12.87 -0.48
C ALA A 198 -17.54 13.71 -0.09
N ALA A 199 -18.42 13.15 0.76
CA ALA A 199 -19.62 13.83 1.24
C ALA A 199 -19.29 15.07 2.11
N ILE A 200 -18.32 14.95 3.01
CA ILE A 200 -17.83 16.05 3.85
C ILE A 200 -17.25 17.16 2.98
N LEU A 201 -16.42 16.80 2.00
CA LEU A 201 -15.79 17.76 1.10
C LEU A 201 -16.82 18.53 0.28
N ALA A 202 -17.84 17.85 -0.25
CA ALA A 202 -18.94 18.50 -0.97
C ALA A 202 -19.73 19.46 -0.06
N PHE A 203 -20.03 19.05 1.17
CA PHE A 203 -20.72 19.90 2.13
C PHE A 203 -19.93 21.18 2.44
N ILE A 204 -18.62 21.06 2.63
CA ILE A 204 -17.76 22.21 2.93
C ILE A 204 -17.61 23.13 1.72
N ALA A 205 -17.47 22.56 0.53
CA ALA A 205 -17.44 23.33 -0.71
C ALA A 205 -18.71 24.20 -0.84
N GLU A 206 -19.88 23.62 -0.56
CA GLU A 206 -21.14 24.38 -0.59
C GLU A 206 -21.22 25.46 0.52
N VAL A 207 -20.73 25.17 1.72
CA VAL A 207 -20.75 26.12 2.86
C VAL A 207 -19.78 27.29 2.67
N ASP A 208 -18.64 27.06 2.02
CA ASP A 208 -17.62 28.07 1.74
C ASP A 208 -17.81 28.73 0.34
N GLU A 209 -18.98 28.52 -0.28
CA GLU A 209 -19.40 29.09 -1.56
C GLU A 209 -18.46 28.78 -2.73
N VAL A 210 -17.95 27.55 -2.75
CA VAL A 210 -17.11 27.00 -3.81
C VAL A 210 -17.98 26.18 -4.76
N ASN A 211 -17.95 26.51 -6.06
CA ASN A 211 -18.76 25.83 -7.07
C ASN A 211 -18.17 24.47 -7.48
N VAL A 212 -18.24 23.49 -6.59
CA VAL A 212 -17.77 22.12 -6.83
C VAL A 212 -18.91 21.14 -6.56
N GLY A 213 -19.28 20.35 -7.58
CA GLY A 213 -20.32 19.34 -7.47
C GLY A 213 -19.86 18.05 -6.78
N LEU A 214 -20.80 17.35 -6.15
CA LEU A 214 -20.53 16.02 -5.58
C LEU A 214 -20.12 15.01 -6.67
N GLU A 215 -20.66 15.16 -7.88
CA GLU A 215 -20.31 14.35 -9.04
C GLU A 215 -18.84 14.48 -9.39
N ASP A 216 -18.28 15.68 -9.39
CA ASP A 216 -16.89 15.92 -9.76
C ASP A 216 -15.93 15.40 -8.69
N ILE A 217 -16.26 15.62 -7.41
CA ILE A 217 -15.53 15.04 -6.28
C ILE A 217 -15.52 13.51 -6.34
N SER A 218 -16.65 12.90 -6.69
CA SER A 218 -16.77 11.43 -6.75
C SER A 218 -15.88 10.82 -7.83
N LYS A 219 -15.75 11.50 -8.98
CA LYS A 219 -14.87 11.07 -10.08
C LYS A 219 -13.41 11.15 -9.65
N GLU A 220 -13.01 12.26 -9.03
CA GLU A 220 -11.62 12.48 -8.60
C GLU A 220 -11.18 11.45 -7.54
N LEU A 221 -12.08 11.10 -6.62
CA LEU A 221 -11.82 10.07 -5.60
C LEU A 221 -12.00 8.63 -6.11
N ASN A 222 -12.46 8.42 -7.35
CA ASN A 222 -12.82 7.12 -7.89
C ASN A 222 -13.82 6.34 -7.02
N VAL A 223 -14.83 7.04 -6.49
CA VAL A 223 -15.86 6.47 -5.59
C VAL A 223 -17.21 6.41 -6.30
N PRO A 224 -18.01 5.33 -6.11
CA PRO A 224 -19.34 5.24 -6.70
C PRO A 224 -20.28 6.35 -6.20
N MET A 225 -20.86 7.07 -7.15
CA MET A 225 -21.70 8.24 -6.88
C MET A 225 -22.92 7.94 -6.00
N HIS A 226 -23.56 6.78 -6.18
CA HIS A 226 -24.72 6.39 -5.38
C HIS A 226 -24.37 6.30 -3.87
N THR A 227 -23.16 5.84 -3.55
CA THR A 227 -22.69 5.72 -2.16
C THR A 227 -22.41 7.11 -1.59
N CYS A 228 -21.78 8.00 -2.36
CA CYS A 228 -21.55 9.40 -1.96
C CYS A 228 -22.86 10.13 -1.65
N LYS A 229 -23.88 9.99 -2.51
CA LYS A 229 -25.20 10.61 -2.29
C LYS A 229 -25.86 10.12 -1.00
N LEU A 230 -25.74 8.83 -0.68
CA LEU A 230 -26.26 8.28 0.58
C LEU A 230 -25.54 8.89 1.79
N ARG A 231 -24.20 8.92 1.77
CA ARG A 231 -23.40 9.51 2.87
C ARG A 231 -23.66 10.99 3.06
N TYR A 232 -23.83 11.73 1.97
CA TYR A 232 -24.13 13.16 2.01
C TYR A 232 -25.48 13.42 2.69
N LYS A 233 -26.53 12.64 2.38
CA LYS A 233 -27.82 12.72 3.08
C LYS A 233 -27.72 12.39 4.56
N GLU A 234 -27.04 11.29 4.91
CA GLU A 234 -26.83 10.89 6.31
C GLU A 234 -26.09 11.97 7.12
N LEU A 235 -25.11 12.63 6.50
CA LEU A 235 -24.36 13.75 7.09
C LEU A 235 -25.27 14.95 7.34
N GLN A 236 -26.07 15.36 6.34
CA GLN A 236 -27.03 16.45 6.48
C GLN A 236 -28.08 16.17 7.56
N GLU A 237 -28.64 14.96 7.60
CA GLU A 237 -29.61 14.57 8.64
C GLU A 237 -28.99 14.63 10.03
N SER A 238 -27.73 14.17 10.19
CA SER A 238 -27.01 14.23 11.45
C SER A 238 -26.77 15.67 11.90
N LEU A 239 -26.37 16.54 10.97
CA LEU A 239 -26.21 17.98 11.21
C LEU A 239 -27.53 18.65 11.60
N VAL A 240 -28.64 18.30 10.94
CA VAL A 240 -29.98 18.83 11.27
C VAL A 240 -30.40 18.39 12.68
N ARG A 241 -30.19 17.12 13.07
CA ARG A 241 -30.49 16.64 14.42
C ARG A 241 -29.71 17.42 15.47
N VAL A 242 -28.42 17.66 15.22
CA VAL A 242 -27.58 18.46 16.11
C VAL A 242 -28.05 19.91 16.12
N GLY A 243 -28.34 20.50 14.96
CA GLY A 243 -28.88 21.85 14.80
C GLY A 243 -30.17 22.07 15.59
N GLN A 244 -31.12 21.15 15.50
CA GLN A 244 -32.43 21.23 16.18
C GLN A 244 -32.32 21.14 17.71
N SER A 245 -31.23 20.58 18.24
CA SER A 245 -30.98 20.56 19.69
C SER A 245 -30.61 21.94 20.26
N LEU A 246 -30.32 22.92 19.40
CA LEU A 246 -30.01 24.29 19.82
C LEU A 246 -31.31 25.09 20.05
N PRO A 247 -31.30 26.08 20.97
CA PRO A 247 -32.49 26.87 21.30
C PRO A 247 -33.09 27.63 20.10
N TRP A 248 -32.26 27.99 19.12
CA TRP A 248 -32.66 28.64 17.85
C TRP A 248 -32.73 27.66 16.67
N GLY A 249 -32.63 26.36 16.91
CA GLY A 249 -32.45 25.33 15.90
C GLY A 249 -33.70 24.93 15.09
N LYS A 250 -34.87 25.50 15.39
CA LYS A 250 -36.14 25.12 14.75
C LYS A 250 -36.17 25.38 13.25
N ASP A 251 -35.43 26.38 12.78
CA ASP A 251 -35.38 26.78 11.37
C ASP A 251 -34.40 25.94 10.54
N ILE A 252 -33.66 25.04 11.19
CA ILE A 252 -32.67 24.17 10.55
C ILE A 252 -33.38 22.92 10.02
N THR A 253 -33.50 22.88 8.70
CA THR A 253 -34.03 21.78 7.91
C THR A 253 -32.97 21.33 6.90
N ILE A 254 -33.15 20.17 6.26
CA ILE A 254 -32.20 19.65 5.27
C ILE A 254 -31.94 20.67 4.13
N LYS A 255 -32.94 21.48 3.77
CA LYS A 255 -32.81 22.50 2.72
C LYS A 255 -32.09 23.77 3.18
N THR A 256 -32.18 24.09 4.47
CA THR A 256 -31.60 25.31 5.05
C THR A 256 -30.25 25.07 5.72
N VAL A 257 -29.87 23.81 5.97
CA VAL A 257 -28.64 23.42 6.68
C VAL A 257 -27.37 24.00 6.04
N ILE A 258 -27.31 24.07 4.71
CA ILE A 258 -26.15 24.61 3.98
C ILE A 258 -26.01 26.11 4.24
N ARG A 259 -27.12 26.86 4.18
CA ARG A 259 -27.14 28.33 4.43
C ARG A 259 -26.69 28.67 5.85
N HIS A 260 -27.08 27.87 6.83
CA HIS A 260 -26.65 28.03 8.21
C HIS A 260 -25.35 27.29 8.55
N GLY A 261 -24.74 26.60 7.59
CA GLY A 261 -23.62 25.68 7.81
C GLY A 261 -22.40 26.37 8.41
N SER A 262 -22.00 27.52 7.87
CA SER A 262 -20.87 28.30 8.39
C SER A 262 -21.05 28.67 9.87
N PHE A 263 -22.24 29.17 10.22
CA PHE A 263 -22.56 29.55 11.60
C PHE A 263 -22.65 28.34 12.54
N LEU A 264 -23.25 27.25 12.07
CA LEU A 264 -23.41 26.01 12.82
C LEU A 264 -22.05 25.37 13.11
N LEU A 265 -21.15 25.29 12.12
CA LEU A 265 -19.80 24.77 12.29
C LEU A 265 -19.00 25.61 13.30
N GLN A 266 -19.04 26.94 13.17
CA GLN A 266 -18.35 27.84 14.10
C GLN A 266 -18.86 27.68 15.53
N TYR A 267 -20.18 27.60 15.73
CA TYR A 267 -20.77 27.39 17.04
C TYR A 267 -20.35 26.04 17.64
N LEU A 268 -20.40 24.97 16.84
CA LEU A 268 -20.03 23.64 17.29
C LEU A 268 -18.54 23.56 17.65
N GLU A 269 -17.66 24.22 16.89
CA GLU A 269 -16.23 24.29 17.17
C GLU A 269 -15.97 24.99 18.52
N ILE A 270 -16.62 26.13 18.79
CA ILE A 270 -16.53 26.84 20.08
C ILE A 270 -17.00 25.93 21.23
N LYS A 271 -18.11 25.21 21.02
CA LYS A 271 -18.67 24.29 22.01
C LYS A 271 -17.72 23.13 22.32
N GLU A 272 -17.09 22.52 21.32
CA GLU A 272 -16.09 21.46 21.55
C GLU A 272 -14.85 22.00 22.28
N ASN A 273 -14.34 23.17 21.88
CA ASN A 273 -13.17 23.79 22.50
C ASN A 273 -13.41 24.15 23.98
N SER A 274 -14.65 24.50 24.35
CA SER A 274 -15.01 24.76 25.76
C SER A 274 -14.95 23.50 26.63
N LYS A 275 -15.32 22.33 26.10
CA LYS A 275 -15.27 21.04 26.81
C LYS A 275 -13.83 20.59 27.06
N SER A 276 -12.94 20.77 26.07
CA SER A 276 -11.51 20.42 26.19
C SER A 276 -10.80 21.21 27.31
N LYS A 277 -11.17 22.48 27.51
CA LYS A 277 -10.62 23.31 28.60
C LYS A 277 -11.14 22.88 29.99
N GLY A 278 -12.38 22.40 30.10
CA GLY A 278 -12.96 21.94 31.38
C GLY A 278 -12.41 20.59 31.86
N ASN A 279 -11.99 19.69 30.96
CA ASN A 279 -11.45 18.39 31.34
C ASN A 279 -9.98 18.45 31.81
N LYS A 280 -9.23 19.53 31.53
CA LYS A 280 -7.84 19.69 32.01
C LYS A 280 -7.74 20.09 33.49
N SER A 281 -8.82 20.58 34.11
CA SER A 281 -8.84 20.98 35.53
C SER A 281 -9.43 19.93 36.49
N VAL A 282 -9.92 18.80 35.98
CA VAL A 282 -10.62 17.75 36.78
C VAL A 282 -9.91 16.39 36.70
N ALA A 283 -8.62 16.36 36.36
CA ALA A 283 -7.78 15.17 36.44
C ALA A 283 -6.88 15.21 37.70
N LYS A 284 -7.51 15.33 38.88
CA LYS A 284 -6.95 14.84 40.15
C LYS A 284 -8.08 14.15 40.90
N ASP A 285 -7.83 12.88 41.21
CA ASP A 285 -8.54 12.01 42.14
C ASP A 285 -9.95 11.59 41.73
N LYS A 286 -10.07 10.34 41.26
CA LYS A 286 -11.02 9.35 41.81
C LYS A 286 -10.77 7.96 41.23
N GLU A 287 -10.44 7.05 42.14
CA GLU A 287 -10.43 5.60 41.97
C GLU A 287 -11.81 5.07 41.54
N ILE A 288 -11.78 3.96 40.81
CA ILE A 288 -12.94 3.30 40.20
C ILE A 288 -13.57 2.32 41.20
N PRO A 289 -14.91 2.36 41.42
CA PRO A 289 -15.66 1.17 41.79
C PRO A 289 -16.52 0.68 40.61
N LYS A 290 -16.49 -0.64 40.40
CA LYS A 290 -17.31 -1.39 39.45
C LYS A 290 -18.77 -1.49 39.94
N ASP A 291 -19.73 -1.22 39.05
CA ASP A 291 -20.86 -2.10 38.69
C ASP A 291 -22.09 -1.33 38.18
N ARG A 292 -22.75 -1.96 37.21
CA ARG A 292 -24.20 -1.97 36.86
C ARG A 292 -24.60 -1.47 35.47
N ILE A 293 -25.50 -2.28 34.93
CA ILE A 293 -26.03 -2.40 33.57
C ILE A 293 -27.21 -1.42 33.36
N GLY A 294 -27.28 -0.85 32.15
CA GLY A 294 -28.53 -0.58 31.42
C GLY A 294 -29.20 0.79 31.61
N THR A 295 -29.16 1.63 30.57
CA THR A 295 -30.34 2.14 29.82
C THR A 295 -29.94 3.27 28.87
N ASP A 296 -30.66 3.34 27.76
CA ASP A 296 -30.48 4.22 26.60
C ASP A 296 -30.35 5.70 26.95
N LYS A 297 -29.13 6.22 26.80
CA LYS A 297 -28.84 7.61 26.46
C LYS A 297 -27.63 7.59 25.54
N ALA A 298 -27.72 8.26 24.40
CA ALA A 298 -26.55 8.60 23.58
C ALA A 298 -25.68 9.58 24.38
N VAL A 299 -24.92 9.02 25.32
CA VAL A 299 -23.82 9.69 26.00
C VAL A 299 -22.74 9.81 24.94
N LEU A 300 -22.44 11.05 24.54
CA LEU A 300 -21.19 11.38 23.88
C LEU A 300 -20.07 10.88 24.79
N LEU A 301 -19.52 9.72 24.47
CA LEU A 301 -18.38 9.18 25.18
C LEU A 301 -17.16 10.07 24.88
N PRO A 302 -16.38 10.43 25.90
CA PRO A 302 -15.15 11.18 25.69
C PRO A 302 -14.15 10.30 24.91
N PHE A 303 -13.75 10.76 23.74
CA PHE A 303 -12.53 10.31 23.10
C PHE A 303 -11.39 11.07 23.77
N GLU A 304 -10.57 10.38 24.56
CA GLU A 304 -9.29 10.92 24.95
C GLU A 304 -8.47 11.13 23.68
N VAL A 305 -8.13 12.38 23.42
CA VAL A 305 -7.15 12.74 22.42
C VAL A 305 -5.84 12.13 22.88
N GLY A 306 -5.54 10.92 22.37
CA GLY A 306 -4.20 10.39 22.38
C GLY A 306 -3.33 11.40 21.62
N THR A 307 -2.71 12.31 22.37
CA THR A 307 -1.50 12.99 21.90
C THR A 307 -0.57 11.90 21.40
N SER A 308 -0.32 11.91 20.10
CA SER A 308 0.80 11.15 19.52
C SER A 308 2.01 11.42 20.41
N PRO A 309 2.63 10.39 21.02
CA PRO A 309 3.91 10.60 21.65
C PRO A 309 4.85 11.06 20.55
N THR A 310 5.32 12.30 20.64
CA THR A 310 6.55 12.73 20.00
C THR A 310 7.64 11.80 20.53
N LEU A 311 7.87 10.71 19.79
CA LEU A 311 9.01 9.84 20.04
C LEU A 311 10.27 10.64 19.70
N PRO A 312 11.27 10.70 20.58
CA PRO A 312 12.53 11.35 20.27
C PRO A 312 13.13 10.67 19.04
N CYS A 313 13.51 11.47 18.04
CA CYS A 313 14.35 11.05 16.93
C CYS A 313 15.57 10.29 17.47
N LYS A 314 15.53 8.96 17.41
CA LYS A 314 16.72 8.14 17.62
C LYS A 314 17.53 8.17 16.33
N ALA A 315 18.34 9.21 16.20
CA ALA A 315 19.44 9.33 15.23
C ALA A 315 20.62 8.37 15.55
N SER A 316 20.35 7.12 15.97
CA SER A 316 21.37 6.20 16.50
C SER A 316 21.32 4.80 15.88
N MET A 317 20.68 4.62 14.72
CA MET A 317 20.69 3.33 14.01
C MET A 317 21.36 3.37 12.64
N TYR A 318 21.86 4.54 12.21
CA TYR A 318 22.54 4.70 10.94
C TYR A 318 24.06 4.49 11.00
N SER A 319 24.69 4.49 12.18
CA SER A 319 26.12 4.14 12.30
C SER A 319 26.38 2.64 12.19
N THR A 320 25.46 1.79 12.67
CA THR A 320 25.67 0.33 12.71
C THR A 320 25.46 -0.36 11.36
N ILE A 321 24.73 0.25 10.43
CA ILE A 321 24.50 -0.31 9.08
C ILE A 321 25.70 -0.04 8.17
N GLU A 322 26.35 1.11 8.32
CA GLU A 322 27.57 1.48 7.56
C GLU A 322 28.81 0.72 8.07
N GLU A 323 28.88 0.40 9.36
CA GLU A 323 29.95 -0.43 9.94
C GLU A 323 29.81 -1.92 9.55
N ASN A 324 28.58 -2.45 9.50
CA ASN A 324 28.33 -3.84 9.12
C ASN A 324 28.49 -4.11 7.62
N SER A 325 28.25 -3.11 6.76
CA SER A 325 28.49 -3.23 5.31
C SER A 325 29.98 -3.12 4.96
N ARG A 326 30.78 -2.38 5.74
CA ARG A 326 32.26 -2.40 5.66
C ARG A 326 32.85 -3.75 6.08
N LEU A 327 32.35 -4.36 7.16
CA LEU A 327 32.80 -5.68 7.64
C LEU A 327 32.37 -6.84 6.73
N ALA A 328 31.28 -6.70 5.97
CA ALA A 328 30.85 -7.68 4.97
C ALA A 328 31.77 -7.69 3.73
N MET A 329 32.21 -6.52 3.27
CA MET A 329 33.13 -6.38 2.14
C MET A 329 34.54 -6.93 2.44
N GLU A 330 34.98 -6.87 3.70
CA GLU A 330 36.30 -7.40 4.12
C GLU A 330 36.30 -8.94 4.31
N LYS A 331 35.13 -9.53 4.60
CA LYS A 331 34.96 -11.00 4.68
C LYS A 331 34.81 -11.66 3.31
N ASP A 332 34.31 -10.98 2.30
CA ASP A 332 34.17 -11.53 0.94
C ASP A 332 35.51 -11.65 0.20
N ASN A 333 36.48 -10.78 0.50
CA ASN A 333 37.85 -10.92 -0.03
C ASN A 333 38.60 -12.12 0.57
N SER A 334 38.18 -12.59 1.74
CA SER A 334 38.78 -13.73 2.45
C SER A 334 38.15 -15.08 2.06
N ARG A 335 37.02 -15.07 1.34
CA ARG A 335 36.24 -16.29 1.03
C ARG A 335 36.52 -16.86 -0.37
N MET A 336 37.46 -16.27 -1.11
CA MET A 336 37.94 -16.81 -2.39
C MET A 336 38.85 -18.05 -2.25
N HIS A 337 39.22 -18.47 -1.05
CA HIS A 337 39.92 -19.74 -0.82
C HIS A 337 39.16 -20.55 0.23
N VAL A 338 38.37 -21.54 -0.24
CA VAL A 338 38.11 -22.86 0.35
C VAL A 338 36.71 -23.35 -0.08
N GLY A 339 36.72 -24.41 -0.90
CA GLY A 339 35.94 -25.63 -0.72
C GLY A 339 34.41 -25.55 -0.65
N ILE A 340 33.77 -25.96 -1.75
CA ILE A 340 32.36 -26.31 -1.87
C ILE A 340 32.04 -27.59 -1.06
N THR A 341 31.09 -27.52 -0.13
CA THR A 341 30.07 -28.54 0.27
C THR A 341 29.15 -27.82 1.26
N GLY A 342 27.84 -27.70 1.16
CA GLY A 342 26.76 -28.57 0.69
C GLY A 342 25.59 -28.22 1.64
N GLU A 343 24.38 -27.99 1.12
CA GLU A 343 23.07 -28.13 1.79
C GLU A 343 21.99 -27.38 0.99
N LEU A 344 21.30 -28.15 0.15
CA LEU A 344 20.06 -27.77 -0.53
C LEU A 344 18.92 -28.50 0.19
N SER A 345 18.21 -27.83 1.08
CA SER A 345 16.79 -28.12 1.35
C SER A 345 16.22 -27.03 2.24
N ASN A 346 15.25 -26.27 1.72
CA ASN A 346 14.07 -25.69 2.43
C ASN A 346 13.43 -24.49 1.70
N GLY A 347 13.98 -24.01 0.57
CA GLY A 347 13.44 -22.84 -0.15
C GLY A 347 12.32 -23.08 -1.18
N CYS A 348 11.86 -24.33 -1.39
CA CYS A 348 11.02 -24.65 -2.55
C CYS A 348 9.50 -24.44 -2.35
N ALA A 349 9.03 -24.18 -1.13
CA ALA A 349 7.60 -24.08 -0.82
C ALA A 349 6.98 -22.68 -0.99
N ALA A 350 7.80 -21.61 -0.97
CA ALA A 350 7.28 -20.24 -0.90
C ALA A 350 6.66 -19.76 -2.23
N PHE A 351 7.33 -20.05 -3.35
CA PHE A 351 6.87 -19.64 -4.68
C PHE A 351 5.67 -20.46 -5.16
N THR A 352 5.61 -21.75 -4.79
CA THR A 352 4.45 -22.61 -5.05
C THR A 352 3.24 -22.17 -4.24
N THR A 353 3.39 -21.68 -3.01
CA THR A 353 2.24 -21.20 -2.22
C THR A 353 1.64 -19.89 -2.77
N ILE A 354 2.46 -19.00 -3.34
CA ILE A 354 1.99 -17.75 -3.97
C ILE A 354 1.35 -18.03 -5.35
N LEU A 355 1.87 -19.00 -6.10
CA LEU A 355 1.39 -19.36 -7.45
C LEU A 355 0.26 -20.41 -7.49
N THR A 356 0.06 -21.25 -6.46
CA THR A 356 -0.94 -22.34 -6.49
C THR A 356 -2.39 -21.87 -6.56
N TYR A 357 -2.63 -20.56 -6.52
CA TYR A 357 -3.96 -19.94 -6.68
C TYR A 357 -3.89 -18.76 -7.65
N TRP A 358 -3.34 -19.02 -8.85
CA TRP A 358 -3.44 -18.20 -10.04
C TRP A 358 -3.66 -19.07 -11.28
#